data_AF-A0A1T4YTT2-F1
#
_entry.id   AF-A0A1T4YTT2-F1
#
_cell.length_a   1.000
_cell.length_b   1.000
_cell.length_c   1.000
_cell.angle_alpha   90.00
_cell.angle_beta   90.00
_cell.angle_gamma   90.00
#
_symmetry.space_group_name_H-M   'P 1'
#
loop_
_entity.id
_entity.type
_entity.pdbx_description
1 polymer ?
#
loop_
_entity_poly.entity_id
_entity_poly.type
_entity_poly.pdbx_seq_one_letter_code
_entity_poly.pdbx_strand_id
1 'polypeptide(L)' 'MSLKHFHIVFIFFAILGDLGFWLWTRMLPEQAESLGVTGLGIFAGWLSLVMTAYGIWYVVKKSRSIIV' A
#
# COMPACT_ATOMS: atom_id res chain seq x y z
N MET A 1 -5.34 -9.39 18.88
CA MET A 1 -5.73 -9.79 17.51
C MET A 1 -4.92 -11.02 17.11
N SER A 2 -5.47 -11.93 16.31
CA SER A 2 -4.63 -12.99 15.71
C SER A 2 -3.63 -12.37 14.75
N LEU A 3 -2.44 -12.97 14.61
CA LEU A 3 -1.38 -12.50 13.71
C LEU A 3 -1.90 -12.26 12.28
N LYS A 4 -2.86 -13.10 11.85
CA LYS A 4 -3.57 -12.98 10.57
C LYS A 4 -4.33 -11.66 10.42
N HIS A 5 -5.16 -11.32 11.40
CA HIS A 5 -5.97 -10.10 11.36
C HIS A 5 -5.10 -8.85 11.37
N PHE A 6 -4.05 -8.85 12.22
CA PHE A 6 -3.09 -7.75 12.25
C PHE A 6 -2.44 -7.54 10.87
N HIS A 7 -1.96 -8.62 10.24
CA HIS A 7 -1.26 -8.53 8.96
C HIS A 7 -2.17 -8.06 7.83
N ILE A 8 -3.42 -8.50 7.78
CA ILE A 8 -4.41 -8.06 6.78
C ILE A 8 -4.72 -6.58 6.95
N VAL A 9 -4.99 -6.14 8.19
CA VAL A 9 -5.28 -4.73 8.48
C VAL A 9 -4.08 -3.85 8.16
N PHE A 10 -2.87 -4.30 8.49
CA PHE A 10 -1.64 -3.58 8.15
C PHE A 10 -1.47 -3.39 6.64
N ILE A 11 -1.58 -4.48 5.85
CA ILE A 11 -1.47 -4.39 4.38
C ILE A 11 -2.54 -3.45 3.81
N PHE A 12 -3.77 -3.53 4.33
CA PHE A 12 -4.86 -2.68 3.88
C PHE A 12 -4.54 -1.18 4.06
N PHE A 13 -4.07 -0.79 5.25
CA PHE A 13 -3.70 0.60 5.50
C PHE A 13 -2.45 1.04 4.75
N ALA A 14 -1.48 0.15 4.54
CA ALA A 14 -0.30 0.43 3.72
C ALA A 14 -0.71 0.76 2.27
N ILE A 15 -1.58 -0.07 1.67
CA ILE A 15 -2.11 0.17 0.32
C ILE A 15 -2.87 1.49 0.25
N LEU A 16 -3.74 1.77 1.22
CA LEU A 16 -4.50 3.03 1.25
C LEU A 16 -3.59 4.26 1.40
N GLY A 17 -2.57 4.18 2.25
CA GLY A 17 -1.60 5.26 2.44
C GLY A 17 -0.81 5.55 1.16
N ASP A 18 -0.25 4.51 0.54
CA ASP A 18 0.55 4.63 -0.68
C ASP A 18 -0.29 5.11 -1.87
N LEU A 19 -1.49 4.56 -2.03
CA LEU A 19 -2.41 4.92 -3.12
C LEU A 19 -2.99 6.33 -2.91
N GLY A 20 -3.33 6.69 -1.67
CA GLY A 20 -3.78 8.03 -1.32
C GLY A 20 -2.69 9.07 -1.55
N PHE A 21 -1.44 8.76 -1.17
CA PHE A 21 -0.30 9.63 -1.43
C PHE A 21 -0.02 9.78 -2.93
N TRP A 22 -0.02 8.67 -3.68
CA TRP A 22 0.11 8.71 -5.14
C TRP A 22 -1.00 9.56 -5.77
N LEU A 23 -2.25 9.36 -5.37
CA LEU A 23 -3.39 10.13 -5.88
C LEU A 23 -3.24 11.62 -5.57
N TRP A 24 -2.86 11.96 -4.34
CA TRP A 24 -2.61 13.34 -3.93
C TRP A 24 -1.51 14.01 -4.79
N THR A 25 -0.39 13.32 -5.05
CA THR A 25 0.67 13.85 -5.92
C THR A 25 0.22 14.07 -7.37
N ARG A 26 -0.83 13.37 -7.83
CA ARG A 26 -1.41 13.56 -9.17
C ARG A 26 -2.46 14.64 -9.22
N MET A 27 -3.18 14.87 -8.12
CA MET A 27 -4.18 15.94 -8.01
C MET A 27 -3.55 17.32 -7.81
N LEU A 28 -2.39 17.39 -7.14
CA LEU A 28 -1.69 18.63 -6.81
C LEU A 28 -0.21 18.56 -7.24
N PRO A 29 0.07 18.47 -8.55
CA PRO A 29 1.42 18.24 -9.07
C PRO A 29 2.40 19.38 -8.72
N GLU A 30 1.96 20.64 -8.74
CA GLU A 30 2.80 21.80 -8.40
C GLU A 30 3.24 21.78 -6.92
N GLN A 31 2.35 21.34 -6.01
CA GLN A 31 2.70 21.18 -4.59
C GLN A 31 3.64 19.99 -4.39
N ALA A 32 3.39 18.87 -5.08
CA ALA A 32 4.27 17.71 -5.02
C ALA A 32 5.68 18.02 -5.54
N GLU A 33 5.79 18.83 -6.60
CA GLU A 33 7.07 19.27 -7.16
C GLU A 33 7.81 20.25 -6.23
N SER A 34 7.11 21.25 -5.69
CA SER A 34 7.72 22.19 -4.74
C SER A 34 8.20 21.53 -3.45
N LEU A 35 7.57 20.41 -3.03
CA LEU A 35 8.00 19.59 -1.91
C LEU A 35 9.06 18.53 -2.30
N GLY A 36 9.41 18.40 -3.58
CA GLY A 36 10.39 17.43 -4.07
C GLY A 36 9.93 15.97 -3.98
N VAL A 37 8.63 15.71 -3.82
CA VAL A 37 8.08 14.38 -3.59
C VAL A 37 7.48 13.72 -4.83
N THR A 38 7.54 14.36 -6.00
CA THR A 38 6.98 13.83 -7.25
C THR A 38 7.47 12.41 -7.57
N GLY A 39 8.78 12.14 -7.41
CA GLY A 39 9.35 10.81 -7.61
C GLY A 39 8.86 9.79 -6.58
N LEU A 40 8.73 10.20 -5.31
CA LEU A 40 8.18 9.36 -4.24
C LEU A 40 6.72 9.02 -4.48
N GLY A 41 5.93 9.95 -5.02
CA GLY A 41 4.54 9.70 -5.42
C GLY A 41 4.44 8.55 -6.42
N ILE A 42 5.25 8.59 -7.49
CA ILE A 42 5.29 7.51 -8.50
C ILE A 42 5.69 6.17 -7.88
N PHE A 43 6.71 6.17 -7.02
CA PHE A 43 7.15 4.97 -6.31
C PHE A 43 6.03 4.40 -5.43
N ALA A 44 5.35 5.25 -4.65
CA ALA A 44 4.22 4.85 -3.81
C ALA A 44 3.10 4.21 -4.64
N GLY A 45 2.80 4.74 -5.83
CA GLY A 45 1.84 4.12 -6.75
C GLY A 45 2.21 2.68 -7.09
N TRP A 46 3.46 2.45 -7.51
CA TRP A 46 3.97 1.09 -7.80
C TRP A 46 3.99 0.20 -6.57
N LEU A 47 4.41 0.72 -5.42
CA LEU A 47 4.43 -0.01 -4.16
C LEU A 47 3.03 -0.46 -3.74
N SER A 48 2.01 0.39 -3.92
CA SER A 48 0.62 0.05 -3.64
C SER A 48 0.13 -1.12 -4.51
N LEU A 49 0.54 -1.19 -5.78
CA LEU A 49 0.20 -2.30 -6.68
C LEU A 49 0.88 -3.61 -6.23
N VAL A 50 2.16 -3.54 -5.88
CA VAL A 50 2.91 -4.70 -5.37
C VAL A 50 2.31 -5.18 -4.04
N MET A 51 1.99 -4.27 -3.13
CA MET A 51 1.35 -4.57 -1.86
C MET A 51 -0.04 -5.18 -2.06
N THR A 52 -0.81 -4.72 -3.06
CA THR A 52 -2.11 -5.29 -3.41
C THR A 52 -1.97 -6.72 -3.90
N ALA A 53 -1.04 -6.98 -4.83
CA ALA A 53 -0.77 -8.33 -5.32
C ALA A 53 -0.32 -9.26 -4.18
N TYR A 54 0.57 -8.77 -3.31
CA TYR A 54 1.02 -9.48 -2.12
C TYR A 54 -0.13 -9.75 -1.13
N GLY A 55 -0.99 -8.76 -0.88
CA GLY A 55 -2.16 -8.88 -0.01
C GLY A 55 -3.14 -9.95 -0.49
N ILE A 56 -3.43 -9.97 -1.79
CA ILE A 56 -4.26 -11.00 -2.42
C ILE A 56 -3.62 -12.38 -2.23
N TRP A 57 -2.34 -12.53 -2.54
CA TRP A 57 -1.61 -13.77 -2.33
C TRP A 57 -1.60 -14.21 -0.86
N TYR A 58 -1.44 -13.26 0.06
CA TYR A 58 -1.44 -13.52 1.49
C TYR A 58 -2.80 -14.07 1.94
N VAL A 59 -3.89 -13.42 1.55
CA VAL A 59 -5.25 -13.84 1.91
C VAL A 59 -5.59 -15.20 1.31
N VAL A 60 -5.26 -15.44 0.04
CA VAL A 60 -5.63 -16.68 -0.67
C VAL A 60 -4.77 -17.88 -0.24
N LYS A 61 -3.46 -17.69 -0.11
CA LYS A 61 -2.49 -18.79 0.06
C LYS A 61 -1.87 -18.83 1.45
N LYS A 62 -1.29 -17.71 1.91
CA LYS A 62 -0.48 -17.69 3.14
C LYS A 62 -1.29 -17.74 4.43
N SER A 63 -2.46 -17.09 4.46
CA SER A 63 -3.33 -17.02 5.62
C SER A 63 -3.84 -18.40 6.07
N ARG A 64 -3.95 -19.35 5.11
CA ARG A 64 -4.37 -20.73 5.35
C ARG A 64 -3.29 -21.59 5.99
N SER A 65 -2.01 -21.27 5.78
CA SER A 65 -0.88 -22.01 6.36
C SER A 65 -0.50 -21.53 7.76
N ILE A 66 -0.97 -20.35 8.17
CA ILE A 66 -0.72 -19.85 9.52
C ILE A 66 -1.66 -20.63 10.44
N ILE A 67 -1.11 -21.61 11.15
CA ILE A 67 -1.79 -22.30 12.24
C ILE A 67 -1.82 -21.29 13.39
N VAL A 68 -3.02 -20.81 13.75
CA VAL A 68 -3.25 -20.07 14.99
C VAL A 68 -3.54 -21.10 16.06
#